data_AF-A0A8H6ZBU1-F1
#
_entry.id   AF-A0A8H6ZBU1-F1
#
_cell.length_a   1.000
_cell.length_b   1.000
_cell.length_c   1.000
_cell.angle_alpha   90.00
_cell.angle_beta   90.00
_cell.angle_gamma   90.00
#
_symmetry.space_group_name_H-M   'P 1'
#
loop_
_entity.id
_entity.type
_entity.pdbx_description
1 polymer ?
#
loop_
_entity_poly.entity_id
_entity_poly.type
_entity_poly.pdbx_seq_one_letter_code
_entity_poly.pdbx_strand_id
1 'polypeptide(L)'
;MSDPNFPHNLDIRPSLPSGQVPDETFDFIHQQDAIRIFGIAGKVWEAAYALNTYIKPPVDHIFDPPLFPNSEARKTVRIVELGSGTGIVAATMAAALHASDLMFVTDLPQVVCPLLEQNLHGLFDGPIRVRPLSWGNSQHALSIAEELSNLEDAPHLTHILCSDLVYFPELLAPLLRSLIQLSSPPFTAKSSDVEVIISYRVRSLAKETPFWSAFGLWFDFSPVLVKKTGREATDSSWQRFGVGLEDPTFVFVARRRKESLDWQVPPSDEDLMQGVMAQGTRLPKSDDTFETLLLMSLE
;
A
#
# COMPACT_ATOMS: atom_id res chain seq x y z
N MET A 1 6.05 1.44 26.62
CA MET A 1 5.31 0.89 25.46
C MET A 1 6.18 -0.20 24.86
N SER A 2 5.62 -1.38 24.59
CA SER A 2 6.33 -2.43 23.85
C SER A 2 6.65 -1.92 22.44
N ASP A 3 7.81 -2.30 21.90
CA ASP A 3 8.17 -1.98 20.52
C ASP A 3 7.17 -2.66 19.57
N PRO A 4 6.40 -1.92 18.74
CA PRO A 4 5.39 -2.50 17.86
C PRO A 4 5.98 -3.46 16.83
N ASN A 5 7.28 -3.38 16.55
CA ASN A 5 7.96 -4.29 15.62
C ASN A 5 8.21 -5.68 16.20
N PHE A 6 8.10 -5.85 17.53
CA PHE A 6 8.34 -7.12 18.24
C PHE A 6 7.08 -7.59 18.99
N PRO A 7 6.02 -7.99 18.27
CA PRO A 7 4.82 -8.53 18.89
C PRO A 7 5.12 -9.84 19.63
N HIS A 8 4.54 -10.00 20.82
CA HIS A 8 4.70 -11.23 21.61
C HIS A 8 4.07 -12.43 20.88
N ASN A 9 4.77 -13.58 20.90
CA ASN A 9 4.31 -14.87 20.36
C ASN A 9 4.15 -14.94 18.82
N LEU A 10 4.87 -14.11 18.07
CA LEU A 10 4.94 -14.21 16.61
C LEU A 10 6.27 -14.84 16.16
N ASP A 11 6.25 -16.05 15.60
CA ASP A 11 7.41 -16.69 14.97
C ASP A 11 7.49 -16.25 13.50
N ILE A 12 8.34 -15.26 13.20
CA ILE A 12 8.57 -14.76 11.84
C ILE A 12 9.82 -15.38 11.24
N ARG A 13 9.71 -15.80 9.97
CA ARG A 13 10.81 -16.39 9.20
C ARG A 13 10.98 -15.66 7.87
N PRO A 14 12.20 -15.65 7.30
CA PRO A 14 12.41 -15.12 5.95
C PRO A 14 11.47 -15.78 4.94
N SER A 15 10.97 -14.99 3.99
CA SER A 15 10.20 -15.50 2.87
C SER A 15 11.07 -15.56 1.62
N LEU A 16 10.80 -16.50 0.72
CA LEU A 16 11.42 -16.56 -0.59
C LEU A 16 10.34 -16.42 -1.67
N PRO A 17 10.56 -15.60 -2.72
CA PRO A 17 9.66 -15.57 -3.85
C PRO A 17 9.68 -16.93 -4.57
N SER A 18 8.51 -17.49 -4.83
CA SER A 18 8.39 -18.75 -5.58
C SER A 18 8.88 -18.52 -7.02
N GLY A 19 10.06 -19.07 -7.36
CA GLY A 19 10.55 -19.09 -8.75
C GLY A 19 11.25 -17.82 -9.24
N GLN A 20 11.63 -16.87 -8.37
CA GLN A 20 12.52 -15.76 -8.72
C GLN A 20 13.86 -15.88 -7.98
N VAL A 21 14.95 -15.48 -8.65
CA VAL A 21 16.25 -15.31 -8.00
C VAL A 21 16.12 -14.07 -7.10
N PRO A 22 16.28 -14.18 -5.78
CA PRO A 22 16.23 -13.02 -4.90
C PRO A 22 17.32 -12.03 -5.31
N ASP A 23 16.99 -10.74 -5.30
CA ASP A 23 18.00 -9.69 -5.23
C ASP A 23 18.86 -9.97 -3.99
N GLU A 24 20.19 -9.89 -4.11
CA GLU A 24 21.13 -10.15 -3.01
C GLU A 24 20.77 -9.32 -1.76
N THR A 25 20.21 -8.11 -1.95
CA THR A 25 19.79 -7.21 -0.87
C THR A 25 18.59 -7.72 -0.06
N PHE A 26 17.73 -8.54 -0.68
CA PHE A 26 16.47 -9.03 -0.09
C PHE A 26 16.46 -10.56 0.04
N ASP A 27 17.62 -11.19 0.00
CA ASP A 27 17.76 -12.64 0.09
C ASP A 27 17.43 -13.18 1.50
N PHE A 28 17.48 -14.51 1.63
CA PHE A 28 17.13 -15.19 2.88
C PHE A 28 17.99 -14.75 4.06
N ILE A 29 19.29 -14.51 3.83
CA ILE A 29 20.27 -14.21 4.89
C ILE A 29 20.05 -12.77 5.38
N HIS A 30 19.91 -11.82 4.47
CA HIS A 30 19.65 -10.42 4.82
C HIS A 30 18.31 -10.24 5.51
N GLN A 31 17.27 -10.97 5.08
CA GLN A 31 15.99 -10.99 5.79
C GLN A 31 16.12 -11.59 7.19
N GLN A 32 16.92 -12.64 7.41
CA GLN A 32 17.10 -13.22 8.73
C GLN A 32 17.75 -12.22 9.71
N ASP A 33 18.78 -11.50 9.27
CA ASP A 33 19.43 -10.47 10.08
C ASP A 33 18.50 -9.27 10.30
N ALA A 34 17.78 -8.83 9.27
CA ALA A 34 16.81 -7.76 9.39
C ALA A 34 15.66 -8.12 10.35
N ILE A 35 15.13 -9.34 10.30
CA ILE A 35 14.10 -9.84 11.22
C ILE A 35 14.61 -9.81 12.67
N ARG A 36 15.87 -10.20 12.90
CA ARG A 36 16.46 -10.20 14.23
C ARG A 36 16.57 -8.79 14.83
N ILE A 37 16.89 -7.80 14.00
CA ILE A 37 17.17 -6.42 14.43
C ILE A 37 15.91 -5.55 14.43
N PHE A 38 15.01 -5.77 13.48
CA PHE A 38 13.87 -4.90 13.17
C PHE A 38 12.51 -5.61 13.26
N GLY A 39 12.48 -6.87 13.68
CA GLY A 39 11.25 -7.63 13.89
C GLY A 39 10.43 -7.80 12.61
N ILE A 40 9.13 -7.54 12.68
CA ILE A 40 8.19 -7.72 11.54
C ILE A 40 8.53 -6.83 10.34
N ALA A 41 9.19 -5.68 10.55
CA ALA A 41 9.60 -4.77 9.48
C ALA A 41 10.79 -5.31 8.68
N GLY A 42 11.58 -6.23 9.25
CA GLY A 42 12.69 -6.88 8.56
C GLY A 42 12.28 -8.04 7.65
N LYS A 43 11.03 -8.51 7.76
CA LYS A 43 10.50 -9.58 6.92
C LYS A 43 9.94 -9.01 5.61
N VAL A 44 10.24 -9.65 4.49
CA VAL A 44 9.47 -9.44 3.26
C VAL A 44 8.16 -10.23 3.36
N TRP A 45 7.04 -9.53 3.24
CA TRP A 45 5.71 -10.12 3.30
C TRP A 45 5.22 -10.53 1.91
N GLU A 46 4.43 -11.60 1.82
CA GLU A 46 4.17 -12.25 0.54
C GLU A 46 3.28 -11.40 -0.39
N ALA A 47 2.43 -10.54 0.17
CA ALA A 47 1.67 -9.58 -0.62
C ALA A 47 2.57 -8.54 -1.32
N ALA A 48 3.79 -8.28 -0.81
CA ALA A 48 4.77 -7.42 -1.49
C ALA A 48 5.17 -7.98 -2.85
N TYR A 49 5.30 -9.30 -2.98
CA TYR A 49 5.60 -9.94 -4.27
C TYR A 49 4.45 -9.80 -5.27
N ALA A 50 3.20 -9.86 -4.79
CA ALA A 50 2.03 -9.59 -5.63
C ALA A 50 2.07 -8.14 -6.13
N LEU A 51 2.35 -7.16 -5.26
CA LEU A 51 2.50 -5.77 -5.65
C LEU A 51 3.66 -5.56 -6.65
N ASN A 52 4.81 -6.18 -6.42
CA ASN A 52 5.95 -6.13 -7.34
C ASN A 52 5.61 -6.70 -8.72
N THR A 53 4.82 -7.78 -8.77
CA THR A 53 4.33 -8.34 -10.03
C THR A 53 3.38 -7.40 -10.75
N TYR A 54 2.55 -6.66 -10.00
CA TYR A 54 1.68 -5.63 -10.57
C TYR A 54 2.46 -4.40 -11.07
N ILE A 55 3.52 -3.99 -10.37
CA ILE A 55 4.43 -2.90 -10.77
C ILE A 55 5.23 -3.28 -12.02
N LYS A 56 5.76 -4.49 -12.04
CA LYS A 56 6.58 -5.04 -13.11
C LYS A 56 5.92 -6.29 -13.69
N PRO A 57 4.85 -6.13 -14.50
CA PRO A 57 4.14 -7.24 -15.10
C PRO A 57 5.08 -8.13 -15.93
N PRO A 58 4.93 -9.47 -15.88
CA PRO A 58 5.50 -10.34 -16.88
C PRO A 58 5.01 -9.94 -18.29
N VAL A 59 5.83 -10.17 -19.31
CA VAL A 59 5.56 -9.72 -20.70
C VAL A 59 4.24 -10.25 -21.27
N ASP A 60 3.82 -11.42 -20.81
CA ASP A 60 2.58 -12.09 -21.20
C ASP A 60 1.39 -11.75 -20.30
N HIS A 61 1.48 -10.80 -19.36
CA HIS A 61 0.39 -10.43 -18.46
C HIS A 61 -0.07 -9.00 -18.73
N ILE A 62 -1.39 -8.82 -18.83
CA ILE A 62 -2.04 -7.51 -18.84
C ILE A 62 -2.88 -7.37 -17.58
N PHE A 63 -2.77 -6.24 -16.91
CA PHE A 63 -3.55 -5.90 -15.72
C PHE A 63 -4.60 -4.84 -16.01
N ASP A 64 -5.73 -4.94 -15.30
CA ASP A 64 -6.82 -3.95 -15.34
C ASP A 64 -7.30 -3.63 -13.90
N PRO A 65 -7.22 -2.35 -13.47
CA PRO A 65 -6.55 -1.25 -14.16
C PRO A 65 -5.03 -1.50 -14.28
N PRO A 66 -4.33 -0.88 -15.24
CA PRO A 66 -2.87 -0.84 -15.23
C PRO A 66 -2.37 0.13 -14.14
N LEU A 67 -1.20 -0.14 -13.55
CA LEU A 67 -0.61 0.76 -12.55
C LEU A 67 -0.34 2.15 -13.12
N PHE A 68 0.24 2.21 -14.32
CA PHE A 68 0.44 3.44 -15.07
C PHE A 68 -0.24 3.30 -16.43
N PRO A 69 -1.00 4.31 -16.89
CA PRO A 69 -1.58 4.26 -18.22
C PRO A 69 -0.47 4.24 -19.28
N ASN A 70 -0.61 3.37 -20.29
CA ASN A 70 0.30 3.23 -21.45
C ASN A 70 0.20 4.41 -22.43
N SER A 71 0.41 5.63 -21.93
CA SER A 71 0.44 6.86 -22.72
C SER A 71 1.86 7.40 -22.80
N GLU A 72 2.31 7.79 -23.99
CA GLU A 72 3.59 8.51 -24.17
C GLU A 72 3.62 9.85 -23.41
N ALA A 73 2.46 10.34 -22.95
CA ALA A 73 2.32 11.51 -22.10
C ALA A 73 1.94 11.13 -20.66
N ARG A 74 2.56 10.09 -20.07
CA ARG A 74 2.38 9.78 -18.64
C ARG A 74 2.70 11.03 -17.82
N LYS A 75 1.69 11.53 -17.09
CA LYS A 75 1.89 12.64 -16.17
C LYS A 75 2.90 12.24 -15.12
N THR A 76 3.69 13.20 -14.68
CA THR A 76 4.63 13.05 -13.57
C THR A 76 3.92 12.44 -12.36
N VAL A 77 4.52 11.39 -11.79
CA VAL A 77 3.95 10.69 -10.64
C VAL A 77 4.66 11.09 -9.34
N ARG A 78 3.84 11.20 -8.30
CA ARG A 78 4.20 11.47 -6.92
C ARG A 78 3.61 10.36 -6.06
N ILE A 79 4.47 9.60 -5.41
CA ILE A 79 4.10 8.37 -4.71
C ILE A 79 4.49 8.49 -3.24
N VAL A 80 3.63 8.00 -2.35
CA VAL A 80 3.99 7.70 -0.96
C VAL A 80 3.79 6.20 -0.75
N GLU A 81 4.82 5.49 -0.33
CA GLU A 81 4.68 4.14 0.21
C GLU A 81 4.58 4.20 1.73
N LEU A 82 3.48 3.67 2.27
CA LEU A 82 3.25 3.53 3.70
C LEU A 82 3.78 2.19 4.20
N GLY A 83 4.47 2.20 5.34
CA GLY A 83 4.91 0.97 6.01
C GLY A 83 5.83 0.13 5.13
N SER A 84 6.86 0.76 4.56
CA SER A 84 7.72 0.14 3.56
C SER A 84 8.55 -1.05 4.06
N GLY A 85 8.72 -1.20 5.38
CA GLY A 85 9.48 -2.29 5.98
C GLY A 85 10.91 -2.35 5.44
N THR A 86 11.20 -3.37 4.63
CA THR A 86 12.50 -3.55 3.99
C THR A 86 12.73 -2.60 2.79
N GLY A 87 11.67 -2.07 2.18
CA GLY A 87 11.74 -1.22 0.99
C GLY A 87 11.78 -1.99 -0.34
N ILE A 88 11.46 -3.29 -0.35
CA ILE A 88 11.48 -4.10 -1.58
C ILE A 88 10.53 -3.58 -2.68
N VAL A 89 9.37 -3.03 -2.29
CA VAL A 89 8.40 -2.44 -3.23
C VAL A 89 8.96 -1.14 -3.79
N ALA A 90 9.51 -0.26 -2.94
CA ALA A 90 10.25 0.94 -3.38
C ALA A 90 11.38 0.62 -4.36
N ALA A 91 12.19 -0.40 -4.07
CA ALA A 91 13.28 -0.82 -4.95
C ALA A 91 12.76 -1.27 -6.33
N THR A 92 11.66 -2.04 -6.35
CA THR A 92 11.01 -2.47 -7.59
C THR A 92 10.41 -1.27 -8.35
N MET A 93 9.73 -0.38 -7.64
CA MET A 93 9.12 0.83 -8.20
C MET A 93 10.16 1.78 -8.78
N ALA A 94 11.32 1.94 -8.14
CA ALA A 94 12.38 2.83 -8.60
C ALA A 94 12.80 2.57 -10.05
N ALA A 95 12.76 1.31 -10.50
CA ALA A 95 13.05 0.94 -11.89
C ALA A 95 11.95 1.32 -12.89
N ALA A 96 10.73 1.61 -12.42
CA ALA A 96 9.57 2.03 -13.23
C ALA A 96 9.30 3.55 -13.20
N LEU A 97 10.05 4.28 -12.36
CA LEU A 97 9.95 5.74 -12.23
C LEU A 97 10.84 6.45 -13.26
N HIS A 98 10.34 7.56 -13.80
CA HIS A 98 11.11 8.47 -14.64
C HIS A 98 11.87 9.47 -13.76
N ALA A 99 12.86 10.16 -14.34
CA ALA A 99 13.65 11.17 -13.62
C ALA A 99 12.81 12.32 -13.04
N SER A 100 11.66 12.63 -13.65
CA SER A 100 10.73 13.65 -13.17
C SER A 100 9.88 13.19 -11.99
N ASP A 101 9.81 11.90 -11.72
CA ASP A 101 8.94 11.31 -10.71
C ASP A 101 9.57 11.36 -9.32
N LEU A 102 8.74 11.19 -8.29
CA LEU A 102 9.21 11.21 -6.90
C LEU A 102 8.41 10.22 -6.08
N MET A 103 9.12 9.46 -5.25
CA MET A 103 8.54 8.51 -4.32
C MET A 103 9.11 8.71 -2.93
N PHE A 104 8.21 8.96 -1.98
CA PHE A 104 8.49 8.96 -0.56
C PHE A 104 8.30 7.55 -0.02
N VAL A 105 9.35 6.99 0.55
CA VAL A 105 9.36 5.66 1.16
C VAL A 105 9.32 5.88 2.66
N THR A 106 8.27 5.39 3.32
CA THR A 106 7.95 5.82 4.68
C THR A 106 7.68 4.68 5.64
N ASP A 107 8.21 4.85 6.85
CA ASP A 107 8.00 3.92 7.96
C ASP A 107 8.32 4.62 9.30
N LEU A 108 8.41 3.85 10.39
CA LEU A 108 8.72 4.32 11.73
C LEU A 108 10.15 4.90 11.79
N PRO A 109 10.32 6.10 12.40
CA PRO A 109 11.60 6.82 12.40
C PRO A 109 12.75 6.03 13.05
N GLN A 110 12.47 5.31 14.12
CA GLN A 110 13.52 4.89 15.06
C GLN A 110 14.08 3.50 14.77
N VAL A 111 13.34 2.71 14.00
CA VAL A 111 13.66 1.30 13.76
C VAL A 111 13.78 1.03 12.26
N VAL A 112 12.93 1.62 11.42
CA VAL A 112 12.80 1.17 10.03
C VAL A 112 13.43 2.14 9.03
N CYS A 113 13.49 3.44 9.32
CA CYS A 113 14.20 4.39 8.44
C CYS A 113 15.69 4.03 8.24
N PRO A 114 16.47 3.60 9.25
CA PRO A 114 17.85 3.15 9.03
C PRO A 114 17.96 1.90 8.13
N LEU A 115 17.02 0.95 8.26
CA LEU A 115 16.96 -0.24 7.40
C LEU A 115 16.66 0.17 5.94
N LEU A 116 15.68 1.04 5.74
CA LEU A 116 15.32 1.57 4.43
C LEU A 116 16.49 2.35 3.81
N GLU A 117 17.18 3.17 4.60
CA GLU A 117 18.35 3.91 4.16
C GLU A 117 19.49 2.98 3.73
N GLN A 118 19.73 1.92 4.48
CA GLN A 118 20.73 0.92 4.10
C GLN A 118 20.35 0.19 2.81
N ASN A 119 19.10 -0.26 2.68
CA ASN A 119 18.65 -1.06 1.53
C ASN A 119 18.52 -0.22 0.25
N LEU A 120 18.20 1.07 0.37
CA LEU A 120 17.91 1.95 -0.76
C LEU A 120 19.02 2.97 -1.04
N HIS A 121 20.17 2.90 -0.35
CA HIS A 121 21.25 3.89 -0.44
C HIS A 121 21.67 4.21 -1.88
N GLY A 122 21.74 3.19 -2.75
CA GLY A 122 22.12 3.35 -4.17
C GLY A 122 21.05 4.00 -5.05
N LEU A 123 19.84 4.23 -4.53
CA LEU A 123 18.71 4.81 -5.24
C LEU A 123 18.42 6.26 -4.82
N PHE A 124 19.18 6.80 -3.87
CA PHE A 124 18.97 8.14 -3.29
C PHE A 124 19.33 9.28 -4.24
N ASP A 125 20.27 9.04 -5.16
CA ASP A 125 20.57 9.96 -6.25
C ASP A 125 19.42 10.01 -7.29
N GLY A 126 18.46 9.09 -7.20
CA GLY A 126 17.29 8.97 -8.07
C GLY A 126 16.00 9.57 -7.48
N PRO A 127 14.83 9.03 -7.87
CA PRO A 127 13.52 9.58 -7.50
C PRO A 127 13.05 9.17 -6.09
N ILE A 128 13.89 8.58 -5.26
CA ILE A 128 13.51 8.00 -3.96
C ILE A 128 13.93 8.91 -2.81
N ARG A 129 13.02 9.15 -1.86
CA ARG A 129 13.29 9.87 -0.61
C ARG A 129 12.74 9.07 0.57
N VAL A 130 13.60 8.75 1.54
CA VAL A 130 13.15 8.10 2.78
C VAL A 130 12.71 9.18 3.78
N ARG A 131 11.50 9.04 4.33
CA ARG A 131 10.95 9.97 5.33
C ARG A 131 10.19 9.21 6.42
N PRO A 132 10.24 9.67 7.68
CA PRO A 132 9.44 9.05 8.73
C PRO A 132 7.96 9.34 8.53
N LEU A 133 7.11 8.31 8.65
CA LEU A 133 5.66 8.45 8.72
C LEU A 133 5.06 7.32 9.57
N SER A 134 4.98 7.58 10.88
CA SER A 134 4.11 6.81 11.78
C SER A 134 2.63 7.03 11.42
N TRP A 135 1.86 5.95 11.28
CA TRP A 135 0.45 6.04 10.92
C TRP A 135 -0.34 6.85 11.95
N GLY A 136 -1.24 7.71 11.46
CA GLY A 136 -2.05 8.62 12.27
C GLY A 136 -1.31 9.89 12.74
N ASN A 137 0.01 9.99 12.49
CA ASN A 137 0.79 11.17 12.88
C ASN A 137 0.68 12.27 11.81
N SER A 138 -0.14 13.28 12.11
CA SER A 138 -0.36 14.40 11.20
C SER A 138 0.89 15.25 10.95
N GLN A 139 1.79 15.37 11.93
CA GLN A 139 3.02 16.17 11.79
C GLN A 139 3.99 15.54 10.79
N HIS A 140 4.17 14.22 10.84
CA HIS A 140 5.00 13.50 9.87
C HIS A 140 4.45 13.65 8.45
N ALA A 141 3.14 13.47 8.28
CA ALA A 141 2.49 13.68 7.01
C ALA A 141 2.68 15.13 6.52
N LEU A 142 2.43 16.14 7.35
CA LEU A 142 2.59 17.54 6.96
C LEU A 142 4.03 17.89 6.54
N SER A 143 5.05 17.28 7.15
CA SER A 143 6.44 17.46 6.70
C SER A 143 6.67 16.97 5.26
N ILE A 144 6.04 15.87 4.85
CA ILE A 144 6.08 15.38 3.46
C ILE A 144 5.29 16.32 2.54
N ALA A 145 4.15 16.84 3.00
CA ALA A 145 3.39 17.82 2.24
C ALA A 145 4.18 19.12 2.00
N GLU A 146 4.93 19.59 2.99
CA GLU A 146 5.82 20.76 2.86
C GLU A 146 6.88 20.50 1.79
N GLU A 147 7.53 19.34 1.81
CA GLU A 147 8.52 18.96 0.78
C GLU A 147 7.91 18.87 -0.62
N LEU A 148 6.72 18.26 -0.75
CA LEU A 148 5.97 18.21 -2.01
C LEU A 148 5.60 19.62 -2.52
N SER A 149 5.20 20.52 -1.62
CA SER A 149 4.78 21.88 -1.98
C SER A 149 5.92 22.77 -2.47
N ASN A 150 7.16 22.43 -2.12
CA ASN A 150 8.36 23.11 -2.58
C ASN A 150 8.79 22.68 -4.00
N LEU A 151 8.14 21.65 -4.56
CA LEU A 151 8.37 21.23 -5.95
C LEU A 151 7.63 22.17 -6.90
N GLU A 152 8.36 22.73 -7.87
CA GLU A 152 7.77 23.64 -8.87
C GLU A 152 6.75 22.93 -9.78
N ASP A 153 6.97 21.62 -10.03
CA ASP A 153 6.15 20.80 -10.93
C ASP A 153 5.39 19.69 -10.17
N ALA A 154 4.06 19.68 -10.30
CA ALA A 154 3.15 18.68 -9.76
C ALA A 154 3.32 18.42 -8.24
N PRO A 155 2.87 19.34 -7.36
CA PRO A 155 3.04 19.24 -5.91
C PRO A 155 2.04 18.27 -5.24
N HIS A 156 1.28 17.51 -6.03
CA HIS A 156 0.20 16.67 -5.52
C HIS A 156 0.52 15.20 -5.68
N LEU A 157 0.17 14.43 -4.66
CA LEU A 157 0.21 12.97 -4.71
C LEU A 157 -0.68 12.46 -5.83
N THR A 158 -0.20 11.39 -6.44
CA THR A 158 -0.91 10.65 -7.48
C THR A 158 -1.20 9.23 -7.02
N HIS A 159 -0.29 8.64 -6.26
CA HIS A 159 -0.41 7.26 -5.80
C HIS A 159 -0.02 7.14 -4.32
N ILE A 160 -0.70 6.26 -3.60
CA ILE A 160 -0.32 5.78 -2.27
C ILE A 160 -0.19 4.26 -2.37
N LEU A 161 0.97 3.72 -2.00
CA LEU A 161 1.22 2.27 -2.00
C LEU A 161 1.17 1.74 -0.58
N CYS A 162 0.53 0.59 -0.40
CA CYS A 162 0.44 -0.12 0.86
C CYS A 162 0.73 -1.60 0.62
N SER A 163 1.81 -2.10 1.21
CA SER A 163 2.19 -3.51 1.10
C SER A 163 1.91 -4.25 2.40
N ASP A 164 0.79 -4.97 2.46
CA ASP A 164 0.44 -5.89 3.54
C ASP A 164 0.26 -5.25 4.92
N LEU A 165 -0.43 -4.10 4.96
CA LEU A 165 -0.56 -3.28 6.17
C LEU A 165 -1.76 -3.60 7.06
N VAL A 166 -2.64 -4.51 6.61
CA VAL A 166 -3.89 -4.85 7.30
C VAL A 166 -3.68 -6.16 8.07
N TYR A 167 -3.10 -6.08 9.28
CA TYR A 167 -2.72 -7.26 10.07
C TYR A 167 -2.96 -7.15 11.58
N PHE A 168 -2.78 -5.97 12.19
CA PHE A 168 -3.03 -5.75 13.62
C PHE A 168 -4.23 -4.82 13.85
N PRO A 169 -5.27 -5.26 14.59
CA PRO A 169 -6.48 -4.47 14.87
C PRO A 169 -6.20 -3.06 15.40
N GLU A 170 -5.23 -2.93 16.29
CA GLU A 170 -4.84 -1.66 16.91
C GLU A 170 -4.20 -0.66 15.94
N LEU A 171 -3.72 -1.11 14.77
CA LEU A 171 -3.11 -0.26 13.75
C LEU A 171 -4.08 0.12 12.63
N LEU A 172 -5.27 -0.50 12.57
CA LEU A 172 -6.24 -0.30 11.49
C LEU A 172 -6.77 1.13 11.45
N ALA A 173 -7.10 1.72 12.60
CA ALA A 173 -7.62 3.08 12.67
C ALA A 173 -6.55 4.14 12.32
N PRO A 174 -5.32 4.09 12.87
CA PRO A 174 -4.23 4.96 12.43
C PRO A 174 -3.90 4.84 10.94
N LEU A 175 -3.93 3.62 10.38
CA LEU A 175 -3.71 3.37 8.95
C LEU A 175 -4.79 4.06 8.12
N LEU A 176 -6.08 3.80 8.42
CA LEU A 176 -7.19 4.43 7.73
C LEU A 176 -7.07 5.95 7.81
N ARG A 177 -6.84 6.52 9.00
CA ARG A 177 -6.64 7.96 9.20
C ARG A 177 -5.54 8.54 8.30
N SER A 178 -4.43 7.82 8.14
CA SER A 178 -3.32 8.22 7.26
C SER A 178 -3.73 8.22 5.79
N LEU A 179 -4.44 7.18 5.34
CA LEU A 179 -4.98 7.10 3.98
C LEU A 179 -5.94 8.25 3.69
N ILE A 180 -6.82 8.57 4.64
CA ILE A 180 -7.73 9.72 4.54
C ILE A 180 -6.93 11.03 4.42
N GLN A 181 -5.92 11.22 5.27
CA GLN A 181 -5.10 12.43 5.28
C GLN A 181 -4.31 12.60 3.97
N LEU A 182 -3.64 11.55 3.49
CA LEU A 182 -2.81 11.58 2.28
C LEU A 182 -3.65 11.70 0.99
N SER A 183 -4.93 11.32 1.05
CA SER A 183 -5.90 11.55 -0.04
C SER A 183 -6.75 12.82 0.17
N SER A 184 -6.30 13.75 1.02
CA SER A 184 -6.93 15.04 1.27
C SER A 184 -5.95 16.20 1.05
N PRO A 185 -6.42 17.46 0.92
CA PRO A 185 -5.55 18.63 0.93
C PRO A 185 -4.65 18.65 2.19
N PRO A 186 -3.38 19.07 2.08
CA PRO A 186 -2.73 19.68 0.91
C PRO A 186 -2.14 18.68 -0.12
N PHE A 187 -2.16 17.37 0.16
CA PHE A 187 -1.53 16.36 -0.70
C PHE A 187 -2.18 16.24 -2.06
N THR A 188 -3.46 16.58 -2.16
CA THR A 188 -4.24 16.51 -3.38
C THR A 188 -5.11 17.75 -3.54
N ALA A 189 -5.38 18.13 -4.79
CA ALA A 189 -6.42 19.09 -5.10
C ALA A 189 -7.81 18.43 -4.91
N LYS A 190 -8.85 19.22 -4.59
CA LYS A 190 -10.22 18.70 -4.39
C LYS A 190 -10.79 17.88 -5.56
N SER A 191 -10.17 17.95 -6.74
CA SER A 191 -10.55 17.23 -7.96
C SER A 191 -9.53 16.16 -8.38
N SER A 192 -8.54 15.82 -7.56
CA SER A 192 -7.49 14.85 -7.94
C SER A 192 -7.87 13.43 -7.51
N ASP A 193 -7.68 12.51 -8.45
CA ASP A 193 -7.94 11.08 -8.28
C ASP A 193 -6.67 10.39 -7.75
N VAL A 194 -6.30 10.63 -6.48
CA VAL A 194 -5.21 9.85 -5.86
C VAL A 194 -5.60 8.38 -5.85
N GLU A 195 -4.76 7.53 -6.44
CA GLU A 195 -4.95 6.09 -6.44
C GLU A 195 -4.25 5.47 -5.22
N VAL A 196 -5.01 4.76 -4.39
CA VAL A 196 -4.48 3.98 -3.29
C VAL A 196 -4.39 2.53 -3.74
N ILE A 197 -3.18 1.99 -3.81
CA ILE A 197 -2.90 0.61 -4.20
C ILE A 197 -2.53 -0.18 -2.96
N ILE A 198 -3.35 -1.17 -2.62
CA ILE A 198 -3.16 -2.00 -1.42
C ILE A 198 -3.00 -3.45 -1.85
N SER A 199 -1.81 -4.01 -1.66
CA SER A 199 -1.64 -5.46 -1.70
C SER A 199 -1.91 -6.05 -0.32
N TYR A 200 -2.68 -7.12 -0.27
CA TYR A 200 -3.21 -7.67 0.97
C TYR A 200 -3.30 -9.19 0.88
N ARG A 201 -2.74 -9.88 1.88
CA ARG A 201 -2.93 -11.33 2.08
C ARG A 201 -3.84 -11.54 3.29
N VAL A 202 -4.93 -12.26 3.09
CA VAL A 202 -5.85 -12.63 4.16
C VAL A 202 -5.13 -13.55 5.16
N ARG A 203 -5.13 -13.19 6.45
CA ARG A 203 -4.62 -14.06 7.53
C ARG A 203 -5.68 -14.35 8.58
N SER A 204 -6.47 -13.33 8.92
CA SER A 204 -7.54 -13.44 9.89
C SER A 204 -8.68 -12.51 9.51
N LEU A 205 -9.60 -13.01 8.67
CA LEU A 205 -10.76 -12.26 8.21
C LEU A 205 -11.49 -11.55 9.36
N ALA A 206 -11.74 -12.23 10.48
CA ALA A 206 -12.44 -11.62 11.62
C ALA A 206 -11.73 -10.38 12.21
N LYS A 207 -10.39 -10.30 12.12
CA LYS A 207 -9.61 -9.16 12.58
C LYS A 207 -9.46 -8.07 11.51
N GLU A 208 -9.50 -8.47 10.24
CA GLU A 208 -9.17 -7.61 9.09
C GLU A 208 -10.42 -6.97 8.46
N THR A 209 -11.56 -7.67 8.46
CA THR A 209 -12.85 -7.19 7.93
C THR A 209 -13.27 -5.82 8.47
N PRO A 210 -13.14 -5.50 9.78
CA PRO A 210 -13.49 -4.17 10.28
C PRO A 210 -12.77 -3.02 9.57
N PHE A 211 -11.51 -3.22 9.14
CA PHE A 211 -10.80 -2.23 8.33
C PHE A 211 -11.48 -2.03 6.98
N TRP A 212 -11.79 -3.10 6.28
CA TRP A 212 -12.41 -3.03 4.95
C TRP A 212 -13.82 -2.42 5.00
N SER A 213 -14.61 -2.77 6.02
CA SER A 213 -15.95 -2.19 6.21
C SER A 213 -15.89 -0.68 6.49
N ALA A 214 -14.90 -0.21 7.25
CA ALA A 214 -14.69 1.21 7.48
C ALA A 214 -14.08 1.90 6.24
N PHE A 215 -13.09 1.28 5.61
CA PHE A 215 -12.39 1.77 4.42
C PHE A 215 -13.36 2.01 3.25
N GLY A 216 -14.27 1.07 2.99
CA GLY A 216 -15.27 1.16 1.91
C GLY A 216 -16.24 2.33 2.05
N LEU A 217 -16.45 2.85 3.27
CA LEU A 217 -17.23 4.08 3.47
C LEU A 217 -16.52 5.30 2.89
N TRP A 218 -15.19 5.33 2.94
CA TRP A 218 -14.38 6.47 2.55
C TRP A 218 -13.83 6.36 1.13
N PHE A 219 -13.60 5.13 0.64
CA PHE A 219 -12.96 4.82 -0.62
C PHE A 219 -13.81 3.86 -1.45
N ASP A 220 -13.91 4.13 -2.76
CA ASP A 220 -14.31 3.12 -3.74
C ASP A 220 -13.10 2.28 -4.07
N PHE A 221 -13.23 0.95 -4.07
CA PHE A 221 -12.12 0.06 -4.38
C PHE A 221 -12.56 -1.18 -5.15
N SER A 222 -11.64 -1.70 -5.95
CA SER A 222 -11.87 -2.89 -6.77
C SER A 222 -10.58 -3.71 -6.89
N PRO A 223 -10.68 -5.04 -7.01
CA PRO A 223 -9.51 -5.88 -7.19
C PRO A 223 -8.93 -5.69 -8.59
N VAL A 224 -7.61 -5.73 -8.68
CA VAL A 224 -6.91 -5.79 -9.96
C VAL A 224 -7.21 -7.13 -10.63
N LEU A 225 -7.57 -7.06 -11.91
CA LEU A 225 -7.74 -8.22 -12.78
C LEU A 225 -6.48 -8.43 -13.62
N VAL A 226 -6.24 -9.67 -13.99
CA VAL A 226 -5.13 -10.07 -14.83
C VAL A 226 -5.62 -10.95 -15.97
N LYS A 227 -5.02 -10.77 -17.14
CA LYS A 227 -5.25 -11.58 -18.33
C LYS A 227 -3.91 -12.00 -18.92
N LYS A 228 -3.76 -13.31 -19.19
CA LYS A 228 -2.59 -13.83 -19.90
C LYS A 228 -2.73 -13.62 -21.41
N THR A 229 -1.66 -13.18 -22.03
CA THR A 229 -1.53 -12.82 -23.44
C THR A 229 -0.29 -13.50 -24.01
N GLY A 230 -0.47 -14.71 -24.51
CA GLY A 230 0.61 -15.52 -25.08
C GLY A 230 0.06 -16.67 -25.90
N ARG A 231 0.88 -17.24 -26.79
CA ARG A 231 0.48 -18.37 -27.64
C ARG A 231 0.13 -19.64 -26.85
N GLU A 232 0.60 -19.73 -25.61
CA GLU A 232 0.34 -20.83 -24.68
C GLU A 232 -0.77 -20.51 -23.66
N ALA A 233 -1.44 -19.35 -23.76
CA ALA A 233 -2.56 -19.01 -22.89
C ALA A 233 -3.76 -19.92 -23.24
N THR A 234 -3.95 -20.97 -22.45
CA THR A 234 -5.08 -21.91 -22.60
C THR A 234 -6.41 -21.28 -22.26
N ASP A 235 -6.40 -20.22 -21.44
CA ASP A 235 -7.55 -19.38 -21.12
C ASP A 235 -7.12 -17.90 -21.13
N SER A 236 -7.79 -17.11 -21.96
CA SER A 236 -7.56 -15.66 -22.13
C SER A 236 -8.63 -14.82 -21.42
N SER A 237 -9.37 -15.43 -20.49
CA SER A 237 -10.34 -14.73 -19.65
C SER A 237 -9.66 -13.79 -18.66
N TRP A 238 -10.36 -12.72 -18.28
CA TRP A 238 -9.95 -11.88 -17.16
C TRP A 238 -10.23 -12.63 -15.86
N GLN A 239 -9.24 -12.67 -14.99
CA GLN A 239 -9.36 -13.30 -13.68
C GLN A 239 -8.85 -12.34 -12.61
N ARG A 240 -9.35 -12.46 -11.38
CA ARG A 240 -8.81 -11.68 -10.27
C ARG A 240 -7.34 -12.04 -10.05
N PHE A 241 -6.50 -11.03 -9.91
CA PHE A 241 -5.10 -11.26 -9.59
C PHE A 241 -4.96 -11.90 -8.20
N GLY A 242 -4.21 -13.00 -8.11
CA GLY A 242 -4.02 -13.76 -6.88
C GLY A 242 -4.98 -14.94 -6.66
N VAL A 243 -5.85 -15.29 -7.62
CA VAL A 243 -6.81 -16.43 -7.52
C VAL A 243 -6.15 -17.81 -7.36
N GLY A 244 -4.88 -17.97 -7.74
CA GLY A 244 -4.16 -19.26 -7.67
C GLY A 244 -3.11 -19.37 -6.56
N LEU A 245 -3.03 -18.40 -5.65
CA LEU A 245 -2.07 -18.45 -4.53
C LEU A 245 -2.68 -19.26 -3.37
N GLU A 246 -1.84 -19.94 -2.59
CA GLU A 246 -2.28 -20.82 -1.48
C GLU A 246 -3.20 -20.08 -0.49
N ASP A 247 -2.93 -18.80 -0.24
CA ASP A 247 -3.82 -17.93 0.54
C ASP A 247 -4.43 -16.83 -0.33
N PRO A 248 -5.71 -16.44 -0.06
CA PRO A 248 -6.36 -15.35 -0.77
C PRO A 248 -5.55 -14.06 -0.67
N THR A 249 -4.93 -13.70 -1.78
CA THR A 249 -4.14 -12.48 -1.94
C THR A 249 -4.84 -11.57 -2.95
N PHE A 250 -4.92 -10.29 -2.61
CA PHE A 250 -5.57 -9.25 -3.40
C PHE A 250 -4.58 -8.13 -3.67
N VAL A 251 -4.71 -7.49 -4.82
CA VAL A 251 -4.22 -6.13 -5.04
C VAL A 251 -5.45 -5.30 -5.33
N PHE A 252 -5.75 -4.33 -4.48
CA PHE A 252 -6.87 -3.40 -4.65
C PHE A 252 -6.35 -2.09 -5.21
N VAL A 253 -7.09 -1.53 -6.16
CA VAL A 253 -6.97 -0.12 -6.54
C VAL A 253 -8.19 0.60 -5.99
N ALA A 254 -7.93 1.64 -5.22
CA ALA A 254 -8.94 2.42 -4.54
C ALA A 254 -8.80 3.91 -4.84
N ARG A 255 -9.92 4.63 -4.79
CA ARG A 255 -9.98 6.08 -4.91
C ARG A 255 -10.87 6.65 -3.83
N ARG A 256 -10.54 7.86 -3.40
CA ARG A 256 -11.34 8.58 -2.42
C ARG A 256 -12.73 8.86 -3.01
N ARG A 257 -13.80 8.49 -2.29
CA ARG A 257 -15.17 8.84 -2.68
C ARG A 257 -15.30 10.36 -2.73
N LYS A 258 -15.92 10.91 -3.78
CA LYS A 258 -16.00 12.38 -3.96
C LYS A 258 -16.75 13.05 -2.81
N GLU A 259 -17.84 12.44 -2.39
CA GLU A 259 -18.65 12.88 -1.26
C GLU A 259 -17.90 12.84 0.07
N SER A 260 -16.92 11.93 0.22
CA SER A 260 -16.19 11.75 1.47
C SER A 260 -15.06 12.76 1.70
N LEU A 261 -14.78 13.61 0.72
CA LEU A 261 -13.85 14.73 0.84
C LEU A 261 -14.38 15.86 1.74
N ASP A 262 -15.70 16.00 1.83
CA ASP A 262 -16.36 17.04 2.64
C ASP A 262 -16.79 16.52 4.03
N TRP A 263 -16.58 15.24 4.32
CA TRP A 263 -16.93 14.66 5.61
C TRP A 263 -15.88 15.00 6.67
N GLN A 264 -16.34 15.20 7.90
CA GLN A 264 -15.44 15.35 9.04
C GLN A 264 -14.92 13.98 9.47
N VAL A 265 -13.60 13.85 9.58
CA VAL A 265 -12.98 12.65 10.15
C VAL A 265 -13.12 12.71 11.67
N PRO A 266 -13.73 11.72 12.33
CA PRO A 266 -13.86 11.74 13.78
C PRO A 266 -12.47 11.66 14.46
N PRO A 267 -12.29 12.33 15.61
CA PRO A 267 -11.02 12.31 16.34
C PRO A 267 -10.77 10.97 17.06
N SER A 268 -11.85 10.26 17.43
CA SER A 268 -11.76 8.94 18.04
C SER A 268 -11.49 7.87 16.97
N ASP A 269 -10.56 6.97 17.27
CA ASP A 269 -10.26 5.80 16.43
C ASP A 269 -11.41 4.79 16.42
N GLU A 270 -12.13 4.66 17.55
CA GLU A 270 -13.31 3.80 17.64
C GLU A 270 -14.44 4.33 16.74
N ASP A 271 -14.72 5.63 16.80
CA ASP A 271 -15.74 6.28 15.96
C ASP A 271 -15.39 6.16 14.48
N LEU A 272 -14.11 6.31 14.13
CA LEU A 272 -13.62 6.19 12.76
C LEU A 272 -13.89 4.78 12.20
N MET A 273 -13.57 3.75 12.98
CA MET A 273 -13.74 2.35 12.58
C MET A 273 -15.21 1.92 12.58
N GLN A 274 -16.07 2.58 13.37
CA GLN A 274 -17.52 2.36 13.36
C GLN A 274 -18.26 3.19 12.28
N GLY A 275 -17.53 3.91 11.43
CA GLY A 275 -18.14 4.70 10.35
C GLY A 275 -18.93 5.93 10.82
N VAL A 276 -18.70 6.38 12.05
CA VAL A 276 -19.32 7.60 12.59
C VAL A 276 -18.81 8.81 11.80
N MET A 277 -19.69 9.78 11.52
CA MET A 277 -19.46 10.93 10.63
C MET A 277 -19.38 10.62 9.13
N ALA A 278 -19.30 9.34 8.74
CA ALA A 278 -19.44 8.98 7.33
C ALA A 278 -20.82 9.39 6.80
N GLN A 279 -20.87 9.88 5.56
CA GLN A 279 -22.06 10.45 4.93
C GLN A 279 -22.67 11.63 5.72
N GLY A 280 -21.87 12.32 6.54
CA GLY A 280 -22.31 13.50 7.29
C GLY A 280 -23.22 13.22 8.49
N THR A 281 -23.34 11.97 8.95
CA THR A 281 -24.20 11.62 10.10
C THR A 281 -23.39 11.06 11.26
N ARG A 282 -23.88 11.23 12.49
CA ARG A 282 -23.27 10.64 13.70
C ARG A 282 -23.65 9.18 13.98
N LEU A 283 -24.41 8.54 13.10
CA LEU A 283 -24.80 7.14 13.26
C LEU A 283 -23.70 6.20 12.73
N PRO A 284 -23.38 5.12 13.46
CA PRO A 284 -22.48 4.06 12.98
C PRO A 284 -22.93 3.46 11.65
N LYS A 285 -21.98 3.12 10.80
CA LYS A 285 -22.21 2.48 9.49
C LYS A 285 -21.04 1.58 9.12
N SER A 286 -21.29 0.72 8.14
CA SER A 286 -20.30 -0.16 7.51
C SER A 286 -20.60 -0.26 6.03
N ASP A 287 -19.56 -0.49 5.24
CA ASP A 287 -19.63 -0.85 3.82
C ASP A 287 -19.47 -2.39 3.68
N ASP A 288 -20.12 -2.99 2.68
CA ASP A 288 -20.14 -4.44 2.43
C ASP A 288 -19.43 -4.84 1.11
N THR A 289 -18.70 -3.91 0.49
CA THR A 289 -17.99 -4.15 -0.77
C THR A 289 -16.99 -5.29 -0.65
N PHE A 290 -16.23 -5.36 0.44
CA PHE A 290 -15.21 -6.38 0.62
C PHE A 290 -15.81 -7.78 0.79
N GLU A 291 -16.87 -7.92 1.58
CA GLU A 291 -17.61 -9.15 1.77
C GLU A 291 -18.20 -9.63 0.43
N THR A 292 -18.76 -8.71 -0.36
CA THR A 292 -19.26 -9.01 -1.70
C THR A 292 -18.15 -9.52 -2.61
N LEU A 293 -16.98 -8.88 -2.61
CA LEU A 293 -15.82 -9.31 -3.40
C LEU A 293 -15.27 -10.67 -2.95
N LEU A 294 -15.28 -10.96 -1.65
CA LEU A 294 -14.89 -12.27 -1.13
C LEU A 294 -15.85 -13.36 -1.60
N LEU A 295 -17.17 -13.12 -1.54
CA LEU A 295 -18.18 -14.07 -2.00
C LEU A 295 -18.05 -14.35 -3.51
N MET A 296 -17.87 -13.31 -4.32
CA MET A 296 -17.65 -13.47 -5.77
C MET A 296 -16.35 -14.19 -6.12
N SER A 297 -15.39 -14.26 -5.19
CA SER A 297 -14.12 -14.96 -5.40
C SER A 297 -14.13 -16.45 -5.03
N LEU A 298 -15.23 -16.93 -4.44
CA LEU A 298 -15.44 -18.33 -4.08
C LEU A 298 -16.20 -19.13 -5.16
N GLU A 299 -16.73 -18.45 -6.18
CA GLU A 299 -17.39 -19.04 -7.37
C GLU A 299 -16.40 -19.25 -8.52
#